data_AF-A0A6F8ZE98-F1
#
_entry.id   AF-A0A6F8ZE98-F1
#
_cell.length_a   1.000
_cell.length_b   1.000
_cell.length_c   1.000
_cell.angle_alpha   90.00
_cell.angle_beta   90.00
_cell.angle_gamma   90.00
#
_symmetry.space_group_name_H-M   'P 1'
#
loop_
_entity.id
_entity.type
_entity.pdbx_description
1 polymer ?
#
loop_
_entity_poly.entity_id
_entity_poly.type
_entity_poly.pdbx_seq_one_letter_code
_entity_poly.pdbx_strand_id
1 'polypeptide(L)' 'MKSWRRDWYHQRADVCTDPELKAILEHKRDEEKEHATMLLEWIRRRDPARDRELKAGLFRAGPITGDHSR' A
#
# COMPACT_ATOMS: atom_id res chain seq x y z
N MET A 1 -13.42 -7.33 6.49
CA MET A 1 -12.73 -6.24 5.78
C MET A 1 -11.24 -6.35 6.05
N LYS A 2 -10.44 -6.84 5.08
CA LYS A 2 -9.06 -7.32 5.24
C LYS A 2 -8.01 -6.23 4.89
N SER A 3 -8.07 -5.06 5.52
CA SER A 3 -7.13 -3.95 5.23
C SER A 3 -5.83 -3.95 6.07
N TRP A 4 -5.61 -4.96 6.91
CA TRP A 4 -4.58 -4.92 7.96
C TRP A 4 -3.44 -5.94 7.79
N ARG A 5 -3.42 -6.73 6.70
CA ARG A 5 -2.47 -7.86 6.57
C ARG A 5 -1.01 -7.41 6.50
N ARG A 6 -0.71 -6.43 5.65
CA ARG A 6 0.64 -5.83 5.58
C ARG A 6 1.06 -5.22 6.91
N ASP A 7 0.16 -4.47 7.54
CA ASP A 7 0.40 -3.82 8.83
C ASP A 7 0.70 -4.84 9.94
N TRP A 8 -0.06 -5.94 9.99
CA TRP A 8 0.21 -7.06 10.89
C TRP A 8 1.52 -7.78 10.62
N TYR A 9 1.86 -8.06 9.35
CA TYR A 9 3.16 -8.65 9.03
C TYR A 9 4.29 -7.72 9.45
N HIS A 10 4.13 -6.40 9.26
CA HIS A 10 5.12 -5.42 9.67
C HIS A 10 5.29 -5.37 11.20
N GLN A 11 4.20 -5.25 11.96
CA GLN A 11 4.23 -5.26 13.43
C GLN A 11 4.85 -6.55 13.99
N ARG A 12 4.54 -7.70 13.38
CA ARG A 12 5.12 -8.99 13.81
C ARG A 12 6.60 -9.10 13.47
N ALA A 13 7.01 -8.65 12.28
CA ALA A 13 8.42 -8.67 11.89
C ALA A 13 9.27 -7.75 12.77
N ASP A 14 8.72 -6.64 13.24
CA ASP A 14 9.41 -5.66 14.10
C ASP A 14 9.82 -6.28 15.46
N VAL A 15 8.92 -7.06 16.07
CA VAL A 15 9.15 -7.71 17.37
C VAL A 15 9.66 -9.15 17.27
N CYS A 16 9.89 -9.69 16.06
CA CYS A 16 10.32 -11.07 15.86
C CYS A 16 11.82 -11.23 16.14
N THR A 17 12.17 -12.14 17.05
CA THR A 17 13.56 -12.44 17.43
C THR A 17 14.17 -13.60 16.65
N ASP A 18 13.34 -14.43 15.99
CA ASP A 18 13.81 -15.54 15.16
C ASP A 18 14.11 -15.04 13.73
N PRO A 19 15.35 -15.19 13.23
CA PRO A 19 15.75 -14.58 11.97
C PRO A 19 15.10 -15.25 10.74
N GLU A 20 14.82 -16.55 10.79
CA GLU A 20 14.18 -17.27 9.68
C GLU A 20 12.71 -16.88 9.56
N LEU A 21 12.00 -16.85 10.69
CA LEU A 21 10.61 -16.40 10.74
C LEU A 21 10.48 -14.93 10.34
N LYS A 22 11.40 -14.07 10.79
CA LYS A 22 11.40 -12.65 10.40
C LYS A 22 11.50 -12.49 8.88
N ALA A 23 12.40 -13.23 8.22
CA ALA A 23 12.54 -13.20 6.77
C ALA A 23 11.23 -13.61 6.05
N ILE A 24 10.53 -14.63 6.55
CA ILE A 24 9.23 -15.06 6.00
C ILE A 24 8.19 -13.95 6.16
N LEU A 25 8.10 -13.32 7.34
CA LEU A 25 7.14 -12.25 7.61
C LEU A 25 7.39 -11.02 6.74
N GLU A 26 8.66 -10.64 6.53
CA GLU A 26 9.03 -9.51 5.68
C GLU A 26 8.76 -9.78 4.20
N HIS A 27 9.05 -11.00 3.73
CA HIS A 27 8.71 -11.41 2.38
C HIS A 27 7.20 -11.33 2.12
N LYS A 28 6.38 -11.85 3.05
CA LYS A 28 4.91 -11.76 2.93
C LYS A 28 4.40 -10.32 3.06
N ARG A 29 4.99 -9.50 3.92
CA ARG A 29 4.68 -8.05 3.99
C ARG A 29 4.85 -7.39 2.62
N ASP A 30 5.92 -7.72 1.92
CA ASP A 30 6.27 -7.06 0.65
C ASP A 30 5.44 -7.60 -0.53
N GLU A 31 5.11 -8.90 -0.57
CA GLU A 31 4.13 -9.45 -1.53
C GLU A 31 2.77 -8.75 -1.45
N GLU A 32 2.29 -8.44 -0.24
CA GLU A 32 0.98 -7.77 -0.09
C GLU A 32 0.95 -6.34 -0.67
N LYS A 33 2.11 -5.69 -0.88
CA LYS A 33 2.20 -4.41 -1.59
C LYS A 33 1.91 -4.59 -3.09
N GLU A 34 2.37 -5.70 -3.68
CA GLU A 34 2.08 -6.04 -5.06
C GLU A 34 0.58 -6.29 -5.24
N HIS A 35 -0.02 -7.12 -4.39
CA HIS A 35 -1.47 -7.38 -4.43
C HIS A 35 -2.30 -6.09 -4.28
N ALA A 36 -1.91 -5.20 -3.37
CA ALA A 36 -2.57 -3.91 -3.20
C ALA A 36 -2.49 -3.06 -4.48
N THR A 37 -1.33 -3.05 -5.15
CA THR A 37 -1.12 -2.32 -6.41
C THR A 37 -1.97 -2.90 -7.55
N MET A 38 -2.03 -4.24 -7.67
CA MET A 38 -2.86 -4.91 -8.67
C MET A 38 -4.35 -4.56 -8.52
N LEU A 39 -4.86 -4.59 -7.27
CA LEU A 39 -6.24 -4.23 -6.99
C LEU A 39 -6.51 -2.75 -7.23
N LEU A 40 -5.59 -1.87 -6.81
CA LEU A 40 -5.70 -0.43 -7.03
C LEU A 40 -5.76 -0.10 -8.53
N GLU A 41 -4.93 -0.76 -9.35
CA GLU A 41 -4.96 -0.61 -10.80
C GLU A 41 -6.27 -1.12 -11.41
N TRP A 42 -6.80 -2.25 -10.93
CA TRP A 42 -8.10 -2.75 -11.38
C TRP A 42 -9.24 -1.74 -11.10
N ILE A 43 -9.21 -1.09 -9.93
CA ILE A 43 -10.15 -0.03 -9.53
C ILE A 43 -9.96 1.20 -10.42
N ARG A 44 -8.71 1.67 -10.61
CA ARG A 44 -8.40 2.85 -11.45
C ARG A 44 -8.99 2.72 -12.85
N ARG A 45 -8.95 1.52 -13.45
CA ARG A 45 -9.52 1.26 -14.79
C ARG A 45 -11.05 1.36 -14.87
N ARG A 46 -11.75 1.36 -13.74
CA ARG A 46 -13.22 1.25 -13.65
C ARG A 46 -13.91 2.41 -12.95
N ASP A 47 -13.14 3.27 -12.28
CA ASP A 47 -13.65 4.43 -11.58
C ASP A 47 -12.93 5.70 -12.11
N PRO A 48 -13.58 6.48 -12.99
CA PRO A 48 -13.00 7.71 -13.55
C PRO A 48 -12.63 8.77 -12.51
N ALA A 49 -13.35 8.82 -11.38
CA ALA A 49 -13.01 9.74 -10.31
C ALA A 49 -11.71 9.30 -9.63
N ARG A 50 -11.55 8.00 -9.35
CA ARG A 50 -10.29 7.46 -8.81
C ARG A 50 -9.13 7.59 -9.78
N ASP A 51 -9.35 7.42 -11.08
CA ASP A 51 -8.31 7.66 -12.09
C ASP A 51 -7.79 9.10 -12.06
N ARG A 52 -8.69 10.09 -11.96
CA ARG A 52 -8.33 11.50 -11.83
C ARG A 52 -7.48 11.76 -10.58
N GLU A 53 -7.96 11.33 -9.42
CA GLU A 53 -7.27 11.53 -8.14
C GLU A 53 -5.89 10.86 -8.13
N LEU A 54 -5.80 9.61 -8.59
CA LEU A 54 -4.53 8.87 -8.62
C LEU A 54 -3.51 9.52 -9.55
N LYS A 55 -3.93 10.05 -10.72
CA LYS A 55 -3.04 10.78 -11.65
C LYS A 55 -2.60 12.15 -11.12
N ALA A 56 -3.44 12.78 -10.30
CA ALA A 56 -3.09 14.04 -9.64
C ALA A 56 -2.06 13.81 -8.53
N GLY A 57 -2.25 12.78 -7.70
CA GLY A 57 -1.44 12.56 -6.50
C GLY A 57 -0.19 11.69 -6.67
N LEU A 58 -0.17 10.70 -7.56
CA LEU A 58 0.96 9.76 -7.66
C LEU A 58 2.11 10.33 -8.50
N PHE A 59 3.35 9.93 -8.14
CA PHE A 59 4.59 10.24 -8.85
C PHE A 59 4.88 11.75 -9.01
N ARG A 60 4.52 12.54 -7.99
CA ARG A 60 4.81 13.98 -7.90
C ARG A 60 5.88 14.26 -6.84
N ALA A 61 6.63 15.33 -7.06
CA ALA A 61 7.52 15.91 -6.05
C ALA A 61 6.82 17.08 -5.34
N GLY A 62 7.26 17.39 -4.13
CA GLY A 62 6.68 18.45 -3.29
C GLY A 62 5.68 17.92 -2.26
N PRO A 63 5.02 18.82 -1.50
CA PRO A 63 4.07 18.44 -0.47
C PRO A 63 2.89 17.63 -1.04
N ILE A 64 2.54 16.52 -0.37
CA ILE A 64 1.43 15.65 -0.77
C ILE A 64 0.07 16.32 -0.49
N THR A 65 0.00 17.10 0.59
CA THR A 65 -1.20 17.84 0.98
C THR A 65 -1.29 19.14 0.17
N GLY A 66 -2.04 19.13 -0.94
CA GLY A 66 -2.33 20.29 -1.77
C GLY A 66 -3.83 20.42 -2.05
N ASP A 67 -4.40 21.57 -1.66
CA ASP A 67 -5.77 22.07 -1.86
C ASP A 67 -6.90 21.02 -1.94
N HIS A 68 -7.28 20.45 -0.78
CA HIS A 68 -8.54 19.72 -0.60
C HIS A 68 -9.79 20.64 -0.60
N SER A 69 -9.61 21.90 -0.99
CA SER A 69 -10.61 22.97 -0.96
C SER A 69 -11.03 23.38 -2.37
N ARG A 70 -11.79 22.52 -3.06
CA ARG A 70 -12.75 22.91 -4.10
C ARG A 70 -13.97 22.02 -4.10
#